data_AF-A0A1H7DUN5-F1
#
_entry.id   AF-A0A1H7DUN5-F1
#
_cell.length_a   1.000
_cell.length_b   1.000
_cell.length_c   1.000
_cell.angle_alpha   90.00
_cell.angle_beta   90.00
_cell.angle_gamma   90.00
#
_symmetry.space_group_name_H-M   'P 1'
#
loop_
_entity.id
_entity.type
_entity.pdbx_description
1 polymer ?
#
loop_
_entity_poly.entity_id
_entity_poly.type
_entity_poly.pdbx_seq_one_letter_code
_entity_poly.pdbx_strand_id
1 'polypeptide(L)'
;MTPRSASPDTLDALPNPRGGAVRPAEQAIADALDAFDERRDMTAQLLVAVRALREAGWVAAQRFTDALLLVSPMAVSGLADEAPARATFGAALQAFHAALERRNLRELNCSPLLFSHYQALSTHIAQHTPGYSVTFEDVALAGRPIPPVALRSQSAARLAHARARYERALLPVLRSKGNVGTSAAVAGAVNAALGDLDACLTELAGPDPYDFWRLASACARALRTRGLSIEDAETRRFYARCNLALADEAHGIPLAPRSLVRATLALLWRDYALFGAAAEDTEHVELLRDYGLTVDWHIAGTQASEALWEAGAHQAEAWAAHVAMTRELGVLTVNANAYEDFLQTADGAIVALTDHARAADNPQKADPSAALQAGDAAYRLGAAASALGLGQVALLADALGLAWRRRAHAGVSTPAVRAHVVVDAPGAPSLEAAAEALRAMLHKVAAGVAPQSATTALAALTHAIEQAARSGSRARAG
;
A
#
# COMPACT_ATOMS: atom_id res chain seq x y z
N MET A 1 -9.54 -38.17 25.27
CA MET A 1 -9.90 -38.34 23.84
C MET A 1 -11.27 -37.71 23.68
N THR A 2 -11.47 -36.57 23.03
CA THR A 2 -10.94 -36.06 21.75
C THR A 2 -10.53 -34.57 21.84
N PRO A 3 -9.39 -34.17 21.28
CA PRO A 3 -9.11 -32.78 20.90
C PRO A 3 -9.58 -32.51 19.47
N ARG A 4 -10.06 -31.29 19.20
CA ARG A 4 -9.97 -30.50 17.94
C ARG A 4 -11.16 -29.55 17.82
N SER A 5 -10.85 -28.26 17.88
CA SER A 5 -11.36 -27.33 16.85
C SER A 5 -10.28 -26.26 16.68
N ALA A 6 -9.37 -26.52 15.74
CA ALA A 6 -8.50 -25.50 15.19
C ALA A 6 -9.17 -25.02 13.90
N SER A 7 -9.48 -23.72 13.88
CA SER A 7 -9.66 -22.81 12.73
C SER A 7 -10.86 -23.05 11.79
N PRO A 8 -11.45 -21.93 11.30
CA PRO A 8 -10.92 -21.33 10.07
C PRO A 8 -10.45 -19.89 10.31
N ASP A 9 -9.13 -19.70 10.41
CA ASP A 9 -8.47 -18.42 10.10
C ASP A 9 -8.09 -18.55 8.62
N THR A 10 -8.94 -18.11 7.69
CA THR A 10 -8.70 -18.39 6.26
C THR A 10 -8.96 -17.24 5.30
N LEU A 11 -9.23 -16.03 5.76
CA LEU A 11 -9.34 -14.86 4.88
C LEU A 11 -8.51 -13.69 5.44
N ASP A 12 -7.40 -13.38 4.77
CA ASP A 12 -6.62 -12.16 5.04
C ASP A 12 -7.29 -10.91 4.47
N ALA A 13 -8.16 -11.08 3.47
CA ALA A 13 -8.94 -10.03 2.83
C ALA A 13 -10.27 -10.58 2.33
N LEU A 14 -11.23 -9.67 2.16
CA LEU A 14 -12.52 -9.99 1.56
C LEU A 14 -12.39 -10.30 0.06
N PRO A 15 -13.13 -11.31 -0.46
CA PRO A 15 -13.22 -11.56 -1.90
C PRO A 15 -13.67 -10.29 -2.63
N ASN A 16 -13.07 -9.99 -3.77
CA ASN A 16 -13.54 -8.87 -4.59
C ASN A 16 -14.61 -9.39 -5.58
N PRO A 17 -15.92 -9.15 -5.35
CA PRO A 17 -16.99 -9.74 -6.16
C PRO A 17 -17.00 -9.28 -7.62
N ARG A 18 -16.17 -8.28 -7.97
CA ARG A 18 -16.03 -7.71 -9.31
C ARG A 18 -14.61 -7.81 -9.86
N GLY A 19 -13.70 -8.49 -9.16
CA GLY A 19 -12.29 -8.57 -9.49
C GLY A 19 -12.02 -9.21 -10.84
N GLY A 20 -11.18 -8.57 -11.65
CA GLY A 20 -10.66 -9.14 -12.89
C GLY A 20 -9.76 -10.34 -12.62
N ALA A 21 -9.94 -11.40 -13.40
CA ALA A 21 -9.14 -12.62 -13.33
C ALA A 21 -7.95 -12.52 -14.29
N VAL A 22 -6.74 -12.85 -13.83
CA VAL A 22 -5.59 -13.06 -14.72
C VAL A 22 -5.50 -14.55 -15.03
N ARG A 23 -6.40 -15.03 -15.90
CA ARG A 23 -6.58 -16.48 -16.17
C ARG A 23 -5.28 -17.21 -16.52
N PRO A 24 -4.37 -16.65 -17.35
CA PRO A 24 -3.10 -17.33 -17.62
C PRO A 24 -2.22 -17.50 -16.39
N ALA A 25 -2.27 -16.57 -15.42
CA ALA A 25 -1.53 -16.68 -14.17
C ALA A 25 -2.22 -17.65 -13.20
N GLU A 26 -3.54 -17.56 -13.03
CA GLU A 26 -4.32 -18.51 -12.20
C GLU A 26 -4.04 -19.96 -12.63
N GLN A 27 -4.17 -20.25 -13.94
CA GLN A 27 -3.91 -21.58 -14.48
C GLN A 27 -2.45 -22.00 -14.30
N ALA A 28 -1.48 -21.12 -14.60
CA ALA A 28 -0.08 -21.48 -14.47
C ALA A 28 0.33 -21.75 -13.01
N ILE A 29 -0.25 -21.04 -12.04
CA ILE A 29 0.02 -21.32 -10.62
C ILE A 29 -0.64 -22.63 -10.18
N ALA A 30 -1.85 -22.95 -10.67
CA ALA A 30 -2.48 -24.24 -10.44
C ALA A 30 -1.65 -25.39 -11.03
N ASP A 31 -1.18 -25.26 -12.28
CA ASP A 31 -0.31 -26.24 -12.92
C ASP A 31 1.04 -26.39 -12.19
N ALA A 32 1.56 -25.31 -11.60
CA ALA A 32 2.76 -25.34 -10.77
C ALA A 32 2.54 -26.08 -9.44
N LEU A 33 1.35 -25.97 -8.84
CA LEU A 33 0.97 -26.75 -7.65
C LEU A 33 0.93 -28.25 -7.97
N ASP A 34 0.26 -28.63 -9.06
CA ASP A 34 0.20 -30.02 -9.51
C ASP A 34 1.61 -30.58 -9.80
N ALA A 35 2.44 -29.79 -10.49
CA ALA A 35 3.83 -30.16 -10.75
C ALA A 35 4.66 -30.29 -9.46
N PHE A 36 4.44 -29.42 -8.47
CA PHE A 36 5.12 -29.49 -7.17
C PHE A 36 4.79 -30.78 -6.41
N ASP A 37 3.51 -31.14 -6.38
CA ASP A 37 3.02 -32.35 -5.72
C ASP A 37 3.57 -33.62 -6.39
N GLU A 38 3.64 -33.61 -7.73
CA GLU A 38 4.22 -34.69 -8.53
C GLU A 38 5.76 -34.67 -8.58
N ARG A 39 6.42 -33.72 -7.90
CA ARG A 39 7.90 -33.53 -7.91
C ARG A 39 8.48 -33.28 -9.29
N ARG A 40 7.73 -32.61 -10.16
CA ARG A 40 8.18 -32.17 -11.48
C ARG A 40 8.77 -30.76 -11.44
N ASP A 41 9.46 -30.38 -12.51
CA ASP A 41 9.89 -29.00 -12.72
C ASP A 41 8.68 -28.08 -12.98
N MET A 42 8.71 -26.90 -12.37
CA MET A 42 7.64 -25.90 -12.35
C MET A 42 8.08 -24.59 -13.04
N THR A 43 9.33 -24.52 -13.49
CA THR A 43 9.98 -23.29 -13.98
C THR A 43 9.20 -22.66 -15.13
N ALA A 44 8.73 -23.47 -16.08
CA ALA A 44 7.96 -22.98 -17.22
C ALA A 44 6.64 -22.31 -16.79
N GLN A 45 5.91 -22.94 -15.86
CA GLN A 45 4.65 -22.45 -15.32
C GLN A 45 4.85 -21.13 -14.57
N LEU A 46 5.85 -21.08 -13.68
CA LEU A 46 6.17 -19.86 -12.93
C LEU A 46 6.57 -18.71 -13.86
N LEU A 47 7.30 -18.97 -14.95
CA LEU A 47 7.63 -17.94 -15.95
C LEU A 47 6.40 -17.40 -16.69
N VAL A 48 5.43 -18.27 -17.01
CA VAL A 48 4.14 -17.85 -17.60
C VAL A 48 3.37 -16.96 -16.63
N ALA A 49 3.27 -17.37 -15.35
CA ALA A 49 2.61 -16.59 -14.31
C ALA A 49 3.26 -15.21 -14.12
N VAL A 50 4.59 -15.14 -14.01
CA VAL A 50 5.34 -13.87 -13.92
C VAL A 50 4.99 -12.93 -15.08
N ARG A 51 4.98 -13.44 -16.31
CA ARG A 51 4.69 -12.63 -17.50
C ARG A 51 3.26 -12.10 -17.49
N ALA A 52 2.28 -12.95 -17.17
CA ALA A 52 0.88 -12.57 -17.13
C ALA A 52 0.60 -11.55 -16.02
N LEU A 53 1.15 -11.74 -14.81
CA LEU A 53 1.02 -10.79 -13.70
C LEU A 53 1.69 -9.45 -14.01
N ARG A 54 2.84 -9.46 -14.68
CA ARG A 54 3.53 -8.24 -15.13
C ARG A 54 2.67 -7.47 -16.13
N GLU A 55 2.10 -8.15 -17.12
CA GLU A 55 1.23 -7.55 -18.13
C GLU A 55 -0.05 -6.96 -17.51
N ALA A 56 -0.63 -7.65 -16.52
CA ALA A 56 -1.77 -7.14 -15.75
C ALA A 56 -1.41 -5.97 -14.81
N GLY A 57 -0.13 -5.76 -14.52
CA GLY A 57 0.36 -4.75 -13.57
C GLY A 57 0.21 -5.13 -12.10
N TRP A 58 0.13 -6.42 -11.79
CA TRP A 58 -0.02 -6.95 -10.44
C TRP A 58 1.37 -7.07 -9.79
N VAL A 59 1.97 -5.93 -9.45
CA VAL A 59 3.41 -5.83 -9.12
C VAL A 59 3.81 -6.68 -7.91
N ALA A 60 3.03 -6.68 -6.82
CA ALA A 60 3.36 -7.50 -5.65
C ALA A 60 3.25 -9.00 -5.93
N ALA A 61 2.20 -9.42 -6.65
CA ALA A 61 2.03 -10.80 -7.09
C ALA A 61 3.17 -11.25 -8.04
N GLN A 62 3.60 -10.36 -8.94
CA GLN A 62 4.74 -10.60 -9.82
C GLN A 62 6.04 -10.80 -9.02
N ARG A 63 6.31 -9.96 -8.01
CA ARG A 63 7.47 -10.12 -7.12
C ARG A 63 7.41 -11.41 -6.31
N PHE A 64 6.22 -11.77 -5.81
CA PHE A 64 6.03 -13.03 -5.09
C PHE A 64 6.35 -14.22 -5.99
N THR A 65 5.89 -14.19 -7.24
CA THR A 65 6.16 -15.24 -8.23
C THR A 65 7.64 -15.28 -8.63
N ASP A 66 8.32 -14.14 -8.72
CA ASP A 66 9.78 -14.10 -8.92
C ASP A 66 10.51 -14.79 -7.76
N ALA A 67 10.10 -14.58 -6.51
CA ALA A 67 10.70 -15.24 -5.35
C ALA A 67 10.45 -16.76 -5.36
N LEU A 68 9.24 -17.19 -5.75
CA LEU A 68 8.95 -18.61 -5.99
C LEU A 68 9.89 -19.17 -7.07
N LEU A 69 10.03 -18.49 -8.20
CA LEU A 69 10.92 -18.91 -9.28
C LEU A 69 12.39 -19.04 -8.84
N LEU A 70 12.87 -18.15 -7.97
CA LEU A 70 14.24 -18.20 -7.45
C LEU A 70 14.46 -19.38 -6.47
N VAL A 71 13.43 -19.77 -5.72
CA VAL A 71 13.51 -20.88 -4.75
C VAL A 71 13.14 -22.23 -5.39
N SER A 72 12.50 -22.25 -6.55
CA SER A 72 12.03 -23.47 -7.22
C SER A 72 13.11 -24.56 -7.40
N PRO A 73 14.39 -24.26 -7.73
CA PRO A 73 15.40 -25.30 -7.89
C PRO A 73 15.68 -26.06 -6.58
N MET A 74 15.68 -25.35 -5.45
CA MET A 74 15.88 -25.92 -4.11
C MET A 74 14.69 -26.79 -3.70
N ALA A 75 13.48 -26.44 -4.15
CA ALA A 75 12.27 -27.21 -3.84
C ALA A 75 12.19 -28.55 -4.59
N VAL A 76 12.79 -28.63 -5.79
CA VAL A 76 12.75 -29.82 -6.68
C VAL A 76 13.96 -30.75 -6.50
N SER A 77 15.10 -30.21 -6.10
CA SER A 77 16.40 -30.91 -6.00
C SER A 77 16.37 -32.22 -5.19
N GLY A 78 15.46 -32.36 -4.22
CA GLY A 78 15.22 -33.62 -3.51
C GLY A 78 16.30 -33.99 -2.49
N LEU A 79 17.26 -33.10 -2.25
CA LEU A 79 18.28 -33.23 -1.22
C LEU A 79 17.67 -33.07 0.18
N ALA A 80 18.15 -33.86 1.14
CA ALA A 80 17.65 -33.84 2.52
C ALA A 80 17.83 -32.46 3.18
N ASP A 81 18.94 -31.79 2.89
CA ASP A 81 19.28 -30.47 3.43
C ASP A 81 18.33 -29.35 2.93
N GLU A 82 17.59 -29.61 1.84
CA GLU A 82 16.65 -28.66 1.24
C GLU A 82 15.18 -28.97 1.57
N ALA A 83 14.92 -29.98 2.42
CA ALA A 83 13.57 -30.27 2.92
C ALA A 83 12.86 -29.05 3.55
N PRO A 84 13.53 -28.16 4.31
CA PRO A 84 12.91 -26.93 4.81
C PRO A 84 12.52 -25.95 3.70
N ALA A 85 13.34 -25.84 2.64
CA ALA A 85 13.06 -24.98 1.50
C ALA A 85 11.84 -25.49 0.72
N ARG A 86 11.73 -26.81 0.52
CA ARG A 86 10.56 -27.45 -0.09
C ARG A 86 9.28 -27.21 0.70
N ALA A 87 9.32 -27.38 2.03
CA ALA A 87 8.15 -27.14 2.89
C ALA A 87 7.69 -25.67 2.84
N THR A 88 8.65 -24.74 2.93
CA THR A 88 8.40 -23.30 2.81
C THR A 88 7.81 -22.94 1.45
N PHE A 89 8.39 -23.49 0.38
CA PHE A 89 7.92 -23.28 -0.99
C PHE A 89 6.49 -23.77 -1.19
N GLY A 90 6.17 -25.00 -0.77
CA GLY A 90 4.83 -25.57 -0.92
C GLY A 90 3.76 -24.77 -0.19
N ALA A 91 4.02 -24.38 1.06
CA ALA A 91 3.11 -23.54 1.84
C ALA A 91 2.91 -22.16 1.20
N ALA A 92 3.98 -21.53 0.71
CA ALA A 92 3.93 -20.24 0.04
C ALA A 92 3.15 -20.32 -1.29
N LEU A 93 3.36 -21.37 -2.08
CA LEU A 93 2.68 -21.56 -3.36
C LEU A 93 1.17 -21.78 -3.16
N GLN A 94 0.77 -22.57 -2.16
CA GLN A 94 -0.64 -22.80 -1.81
C GLN A 94 -1.33 -21.52 -1.34
N ALA A 95 -0.69 -20.78 -0.41
CA ALA A 95 -1.22 -19.52 0.08
C ALA A 95 -1.39 -18.48 -1.04
N PHE A 96 -0.40 -18.41 -1.94
CA PHE A 96 -0.43 -17.50 -3.08
C PHE A 96 -1.50 -17.87 -4.11
N HIS A 97 -1.67 -19.16 -4.41
CA HIS A 97 -2.76 -19.63 -5.27
C HIS A 97 -4.12 -19.20 -4.74
N ALA A 98 -4.40 -19.46 -3.46
CA ALA A 98 -5.65 -19.06 -2.83
C ALA A 98 -5.88 -17.53 -2.86
N ALA A 99 -4.82 -16.73 -2.68
CA ALA A 99 -4.90 -15.27 -2.77
C ALA A 99 -5.15 -14.77 -4.20
N LEU A 100 -4.57 -15.41 -5.21
CA LEU A 100 -4.85 -15.08 -6.61
C LEU A 100 -6.30 -15.34 -6.98
N GLU A 101 -6.90 -16.43 -6.48
CA GLU A 101 -8.31 -16.76 -6.72
C GLU A 101 -9.28 -15.73 -6.14
N ARG A 102 -8.91 -15.05 -5.05
CA ARG A 102 -9.69 -13.96 -4.45
C ARG A 102 -9.67 -12.66 -5.27
N ARG A 103 -8.74 -12.54 -6.23
CA ARG A 103 -8.62 -11.42 -7.18
C ARG A 103 -8.60 -10.03 -6.54
N ASN A 104 -8.04 -9.96 -5.33
CA ASN A 104 -7.96 -8.72 -4.57
C ASN A 104 -6.54 -8.15 -4.66
N LEU A 105 -6.38 -7.11 -5.48
CA LEU A 105 -5.08 -6.44 -5.65
C LEU A 105 -4.49 -5.90 -4.35
N ARG A 106 -5.34 -5.49 -3.41
CA ARG A 106 -4.89 -4.95 -2.13
C ARG A 106 -4.43 -6.05 -1.20
N GLU A 107 -5.09 -7.21 -1.22
CA GLU A 107 -4.60 -8.40 -0.54
C GLU A 107 -3.21 -8.80 -1.01
N LEU A 108 -3.02 -8.87 -2.32
CA LEU A 108 -1.74 -9.25 -2.93
C LEU A 108 -0.61 -8.27 -2.56
N ASN A 109 -0.94 -7.02 -2.24
CA ASN A 109 0.02 -6.01 -1.78
C ASN A 109 0.22 -6.05 -0.26
N CYS A 110 -0.84 -6.25 0.53
CA CYS A 110 -0.85 -5.91 1.96
C CYS A 110 -1.11 -7.10 2.90
N SER A 111 -1.33 -8.32 2.43
CA SER A 111 -1.53 -9.47 3.32
C SER A 111 -0.29 -9.73 4.20
N PRO A 112 -0.41 -9.72 5.54
CA PRO A 112 0.67 -10.11 6.45
C PRO A 112 1.09 -11.58 6.25
N LEU A 113 0.13 -12.47 5.96
CA LEU A 113 0.40 -13.88 5.74
C LEU A 113 1.23 -14.08 4.47
N LEU A 114 0.82 -13.48 3.35
CA LEU A 114 1.60 -13.53 2.11
C LEU A 114 2.98 -12.91 2.33
N PHE A 115 3.09 -11.79 3.04
CA PHE A 115 4.40 -11.22 3.34
C PHE A 115 5.27 -12.16 4.20
N SER A 116 4.69 -12.88 5.16
CA SER A 116 5.43 -13.86 5.97
C SER A 116 5.99 -15.01 5.11
N HIS A 117 5.22 -15.51 4.14
CA HIS A 117 5.68 -16.49 3.17
C HIS A 117 6.76 -15.92 2.26
N TYR A 118 6.58 -14.69 1.77
CA TYR A 118 7.57 -13.99 0.95
C TYR A 118 8.90 -13.79 1.70
N GLN A 119 8.84 -13.42 2.97
CA GLN A 119 10.02 -13.28 3.83
C GLN A 119 10.70 -14.64 4.09
N ALA A 120 9.93 -15.71 4.28
CA ALA A 120 10.48 -17.05 4.44
C ALA A 120 11.20 -17.53 3.17
N LEU A 121 10.60 -17.34 1.99
CA LEU A 121 11.26 -17.58 0.69
C LEU A 121 12.54 -16.75 0.54
N SER A 122 12.46 -15.46 0.89
CA SER A 122 13.58 -14.53 0.82
C SER A 122 14.76 -14.93 1.71
N THR A 123 14.50 -15.62 2.82
CA THR A 123 15.55 -16.14 3.71
C THR A 123 16.37 -17.23 3.01
N HIS A 124 15.74 -18.07 2.17
CA HIS A 124 16.46 -19.04 1.35
C HIS A 124 17.26 -18.36 0.22
N ILE A 125 16.68 -17.36 -0.44
CA ILE A 125 17.38 -16.58 -1.47
C ILE A 125 18.64 -15.90 -0.89
N ALA A 126 18.53 -15.34 0.31
CA ALA A 126 19.63 -14.66 1.00
C ALA A 126 20.81 -15.59 1.35
N GLN A 127 20.59 -16.90 1.50
CA GLN A 127 21.67 -17.88 1.72
C GLN A 127 22.64 -17.92 0.53
N HIS A 128 22.15 -17.60 -0.68
CA HIS A 128 22.92 -17.63 -1.92
C HIS A 128 23.21 -16.23 -2.49
N THR A 129 22.57 -15.19 -1.95
CA THR A 129 22.70 -13.80 -2.40
C THR A 129 22.94 -12.87 -1.19
N PRO A 130 24.21 -12.58 -0.84
CA PRO A 130 24.53 -11.67 0.26
C PRO A 130 23.88 -10.30 0.08
N GLY A 131 23.28 -9.78 1.15
CA GLY A 131 22.60 -8.47 1.14
C GLY A 131 21.15 -8.50 0.65
N TYR A 132 20.62 -9.66 0.28
CA TYR A 132 19.20 -9.81 -0.02
C TYR A 132 18.37 -9.66 1.26
N SER A 133 17.59 -8.59 1.35
CA SER A 133 16.65 -8.36 2.45
C SER A 133 15.37 -7.77 1.89
N VAL A 134 14.25 -8.13 2.50
CA VAL A 134 12.92 -7.69 2.08
C VAL A 134 12.18 -7.12 3.28
N THR A 135 11.51 -6.00 3.06
CA THR A 135 10.66 -5.36 4.05
C THR A 135 9.21 -5.29 3.56
N PHE A 136 8.25 -5.18 4.48
CA PHE A 136 6.83 -5.19 4.13
C PHE A 136 6.47 -4.04 3.18
N GLU A 137 7.02 -2.87 3.45
CA GLU A 137 6.85 -1.66 2.65
C GLU A 137 7.43 -1.77 1.23
N ASP A 138 8.35 -2.71 0.97
CA ASP A 138 8.85 -2.97 -0.38
C ASP A 138 7.79 -3.65 -1.25
N VAL A 139 6.94 -4.49 -0.65
CA VAL A 139 5.87 -5.22 -1.32
C VAL A 139 4.60 -4.36 -1.34
N ALA A 140 4.15 -3.89 -0.18
CA ALA A 140 2.91 -3.12 -0.05
C ALA A 140 2.91 -1.85 -0.90
N LEU A 141 4.01 -1.11 -0.89
CA LEU A 141 4.11 0.16 -1.61
C LEU A 141 4.94 0.03 -2.91
N ALA A 142 4.94 -1.16 -3.53
CA ALA A 142 5.70 -1.40 -4.76
C ALA A 142 5.22 -0.48 -5.90
N GLY A 143 6.16 0.24 -6.52
CA GLY A 143 5.86 1.19 -7.61
C GLY A 143 5.17 2.48 -7.19
N ARG A 144 4.81 2.64 -5.91
CA ARG A 144 4.12 3.84 -5.41
C ARG A 144 5.11 4.94 -5.05
N PRO A 145 4.89 6.18 -5.52
CA PRO A 145 5.69 7.34 -5.13
C PRO A 145 5.48 7.68 -3.65
N ILE A 146 6.51 8.25 -3.02
CA ILE A 146 6.45 8.65 -1.60
C ILE A 146 6.78 10.13 -1.51
N PRO A 147 5.83 10.99 -1.10
CA PRO A 147 6.09 12.41 -0.99
C PRO A 147 7.15 12.66 0.08
N PRO A 148 8.01 13.68 -0.08
CA PRO A 148 8.87 14.13 1.01
C PRO A 148 8.02 14.60 2.19
N VAL A 149 8.39 14.12 3.39
CA VAL A 149 7.66 14.38 4.63
C VAL A 149 8.56 15.15 5.58
N ALA A 150 8.07 16.27 6.08
CA ALA A 150 8.82 17.16 6.96
C ALA A 150 8.91 16.59 8.38
N LEU A 151 10.05 16.85 9.02
CA LEU A 151 10.19 16.87 10.47
C LEU A 151 10.10 18.34 10.91
N ARG A 152 9.18 18.64 11.83
CA ARG A 152 8.94 20.01 12.26
C ARG A 152 10.20 20.58 12.94
N SER A 153 10.53 21.85 12.66
CA SER A 153 11.56 22.54 13.43
C SER A 153 11.00 22.99 14.78
N GLN A 154 11.57 22.47 15.86
CA GLN A 154 11.22 22.83 17.25
C GLN A 154 12.44 23.38 18.00
N SER A 155 12.21 24.11 19.09
CA SER A 155 13.31 24.52 19.95
C SER A 155 13.98 23.31 20.59
N ALA A 156 15.31 23.33 20.68
CA ALA A 156 16.09 22.22 21.24
C ALA A 156 15.62 21.83 22.65
N ALA A 157 15.22 22.80 23.48
CA ALA A 157 14.70 22.54 24.82
C ALA A 157 13.35 21.79 24.81
N ARG A 158 12.43 22.16 23.93
CA ARG A 158 11.13 21.47 23.79
C ARG A 158 11.33 20.04 23.30
N LEU A 159 12.19 19.86 22.31
CA LEU A 159 12.47 18.55 21.73
C LEU A 159 13.20 17.63 22.73
N ALA A 160 14.17 18.16 23.49
CA ALA A 160 14.84 17.41 24.54
C ALA A 160 13.86 16.92 25.63
N HIS A 161 12.90 17.77 26.03
CA HIS A 161 11.86 17.39 26.97
C HIS A 161 10.92 16.31 26.40
N ALA A 162 10.44 16.49 25.16
CA ALA A 162 9.57 15.54 24.48
C ALA A 162 10.26 14.18 24.33
N ARG A 163 11.54 14.16 23.92
CA ARG A 163 12.35 12.95 23.79
C ARG A 163 12.56 12.24 25.12
N ALA A 164 12.90 12.96 26.20
CA ALA A 164 13.05 12.34 27.52
C ALA A 164 11.74 11.69 28.01
N ARG A 165 10.59 12.34 27.76
CA ARG A 165 9.27 11.78 28.07
C ARG A 165 8.97 10.54 27.22
N TYR A 166 9.27 10.60 25.93
CA TYR A 166 9.09 9.50 24.99
C TYR A 166 9.96 8.28 25.35
N GLU A 167 11.25 8.47 25.61
CA GLU A 167 12.18 7.40 25.97
C GLU A 167 11.80 6.71 27.29
N ARG A 168 11.31 7.49 28.27
CA ARG A 168 10.79 6.96 29.54
C ARG A 168 9.59 6.03 29.32
N ALA A 169 8.68 6.40 28.42
CA ALA A 169 7.51 5.60 28.07
C ALA A 169 7.85 4.41 27.15
N LEU A 170 8.85 4.54 26.28
CA LEU A 170 9.29 3.48 25.38
C LEU A 170 9.91 2.29 26.11
N LEU A 171 10.63 2.54 27.21
CA LEU A 171 11.41 1.52 27.91
C LEU A 171 10.55 0.34 28.43
N PRO A 172 9.41 0.54 29.11
CA PRO A 172 8.47 -0.55 29.44
C PRO A 172 7.98 -1.34 28.23
N VAL A 173 7.68 -0.66 27.12
CA VAL A 173 7.18 -1.29 25.88
C VAL A 173 8.24 -2.19 25.24
N LEU A 174 9.52 -1.80 25.27
CA LEU A 174 10.61 -2.63 24.75
C LEU A 174 10.95 -3.81 25.66
N ARG A 175 10.81 -3.63 26.98
CA ARG A 175 11.10 -4.66 28.00
C ARG A 175 10.00 -5.72 28.15
N SER A 176 8.83 -5.52 27.55
CA SER A 176 7.73 -6.49 27.60
C SER A 176 8.05 -7.80 26.88
N LYS A 177 9.06 -7.82 25.98
CA LYS A 177 9.50 -9.01 25.24
C LYS A 177 10.01 -10.11 26.19
N GLY A 178 9.30 -11.24 26.23
CA GLY A 178 9.75 -12.46 26.90
C GLY A 178 9.18 -12.70 28.31
N ASN A 179 8.25 -11.87 28.80
CA ASN A 179 7.54 -12.15 30.05
C ASN A 179 6.39 -13.13 29.82
N VAL A 180 6.73 -14.43 29.77
CA VAL A 180 5.78 -15.53 29.89
C VAL A 180 5.08 -15.38 31.25
N GLY A 181 3.85 -14.84 31.25
CA GLY A 181 3.05 -14.61 32.46
C GLY A 181 2.97 -13.15 32.92
N THR A 182 2.78 -12.19 32.01
CA THR A 182 2.49 -10.79 32.35
C THR A 182 1.28 -10.69 33.28
N SER A 183 1.55 -10.46 34.57
CA SER A 183 0.54 -10.05 35.55
C SER A 183 -0.27 -8.86 35.01
N ALA A 184 -1.57 -8.80 35.33
CA ALA A 184 -2.45 -7.71 34.89
C ALA A 184 -1.88 -6.31 35.20
N ALA A 185 -1.09 -6.17 36.26
CA ALA A 185 -0.40 -4.93 36.60
C ALA A 185 0.67 -4.52 35.56
N VAL A 186 1.41 -5.48 35.01
CA VAL A 186 2.43 -5.23 33.98
C VAL A 186 1.78 -4.86 32.65
N ALA A 187 0.71 -5.57 32.27
CA ALA A 187 -0.08 -5.22 31.09
C ALA A 187 -0.70 -3.82 31.21
N GLY A 188 -1.22 -3.45 32.38
CA GLY A 188 -1.72 -2.11 32.69
C GLY A 188 -0.64 -1.03 32.55
N ALA A 189 0.55 -1.27 33.10
CA ALA A 189 1.68 -0.34 33.01
C ALA A 189 2.15 -0.13 31.56
N VAL A 190 2.20 -1.19 30.74
CA VAL A 190 2.58 -1.06 29.33
C VAL A 190 1.50 -0.35 28.51
N ASN A 191 0.22 -0.58 28.79
CA ASN A 191 -0.86 0.17 28.16
C ASN A 191 -0.82 1.66 28.50
N ALA A 192 -0.53 2.01 29.75
CA ALA A 192 -0.34 3.41 30.14
C ALA A 192 0.86 4.04 29.41
N ALA A 193 1.98 3.30 29.30
CA ALA A 193 3.15 3.74 28.56
C ALA A 193 2.86 3.95 27.06
N LEU A 194 2.04 3.10 26.43
CA LEU A 194 1.57 3.30 25.06
C LEU A 194 0.71 4.57 24.94
N GLY A 195 -0.18 4.82 25.90
CA GLY A 195 -0.95 6.08 25.95
C GLY A 195 -0.06 7.32 26.05
N ASP A 196 1.01 7.26 26.85
CA ASP A 196 1.99 8.34 26.96
C ASP A 196 2.77 8.56 25.63
N LEU A 197 3.11 7.47 24.92
CA LEU A 197 3.75 7.55 23.59
C LEU A 197 2.82 8.20 22.57
N ASP A 198 1.55 7.79 22.52
CA ASP A 198 0.55 8.34 21.59
C ASP A 198 0.28 9.83 21.87
N ALA A 199 0.22 10.22 23.14
CA ALA A 199 0.13 11.61 23.56
C ALA A 199 1.36 12.41 23.10
N CYS A 200 2.57 11.85 23.20
CA CYS A 200 3.77 12.49 22.68
C CYS A 200 3.70 12.69 21.16
N LEU A 201 3.34 11.67 20.39
CA LEU A 201 3.24 11.76 18.92
C LEU A 201 2.22 12.82 18.50
N THR A 202 1.09 12.89 19.22
CA THR A 202 0.05 13.89 18.97
C THR A 202 0.53 15.32 19.29
N GLU A 203 1.31 15.50 20.35
CA GLU A 203 1.88 16.82 20.70
C GLU A 203 2.97 17.29 19.73
N LEU A 204 3.66 16.35 19.07
CA LEU A 204 4.67 16.63 18.06
C LEU A 204 4.05 16.99 16.70
N ALA A 205 2.83 16.49 16.43
CA ALA A 205 2.13 16.72 15.17
C ALA A 205 1.94 18.21 14.85
N GLY A 206 2.32 18.58 13.63
CA GLY A 206 2.16 19.92 13.08
C GLY A 206 0.92 20.05 12.18
N PRO A 207 0.65 21.29 11.71
CA PRO A 207 -0.47 21.56 10.80
C PRO A 207 -0.16 21.23 9.32
N ASP A 208 1.09 20.87 8.98
CA ASP A 208 1.47 20.51 7.62
C ASP A 208 0.80 19.18 7.20
N PRO A 209 0.12 19.11 6.04
CA PRO A 209 -0.40 17.87 5.48
C PRO A 209 0.65 16.75 5.36
N TYR A 210 1.92 17.11 5.10
CA TYR A 210 3.03 16.18 4.97
C TYR A 210 3.99 16.22 6.16
N ASP A 211 3.45 16.22 7.37
CA ASP A 211 4.21 16.08 8.63
C ASP A 211 4.34 14.62 9.07
N PHE A 212 5.55 14.20 9.43
CA PHE A 212 5.82 12.83 9.85
C PHE A 212 5.08 12.49 11.15
N TRP A 213 5.00 13.44 12.09
CA TRP A 213 4.37 13.19 13.38
C TRP A 213 2.85 13.02 13.27
N ARG A 214 2.20 13.70 12.31
CA ARG A 214 0.81 13.43 11.93
C ARG A 214 0.62 12.01 11.40
N LEU A 215 1.51 11.54 10.50
CA LEU A 215 1.48 10.16 9.99
C LEU A 215 1.73 9.13 11.11
N ALA A 216 2.73 9.37 11.96
CA ALA A 216 3.05 8.49 13.08
C ALA A 216 1.91 8.42 14.11
N SER A 217 1.27 9.55 14.44
CA SER A 217 0.11 9.58 15.34
C SER A 217 -1.06 8.77 14.78
N ALA A 218 -1.39 8.94 13.50
CA ALA A 218 -2.45 8.15 12.84
C ALA A 218 -2.12 6.65 12.84
N CYS A 219 -0.87 6.28 12.52
CA CYS A 219 -0.42 4.89 12.57
C CYS A 219 -0.55 4.33 13.99
N ALA A 220 -0.10 5.06 15.02
CA ALA A 220 -0.18 4.62 16.41
C ALA A 220 -1.63 4.37 16.85
N ARG A 221 -2.54 5.30 16.54
CA ARG A 221 -3.98 5.13 16.84
C ARG A 221 -4.60 3.93 16.12
N ALA A 222 -4.24 3.71 14.85
CA ALA A 222 -4.69 2.54 14.10
C ALA A 222 -4.20 1.24 14.75
N LEU A 223 -2.93 1.17 15.16
CA LEU A 223 -2.37 0.00 15.87
C LEU A 223 -3.10 -0.25 17.19
N ARG A 224 -3.45 0.80 17.94
CA ARG A 224 -4.18 0.71 19.22
C ARG A 224 -5.60 0.22 19.08
N THR A 225 -6.35 0.79 18.12
CA THR A 225 -7.77 0.45 17.90
C THR A 225 -7.93 -1.02 17.51
N ARG A 226 -6.94 -1.58 16.82
CA ARG A 226 -6.91 -2.97 16.36
C ARG A 226 -6.50 -3.97 17.43
N GLY A 227 -6.12 -3.51 18.63
CA GLY A 227 -5.71 -4.40 19.72
C GLY A 227 -4.45 -5.22 19.40
N LEU A 228 -3.60 -4.77 18.46
CA LEU A 228 -2.33 -5.42 18.18
C LEU A 228 -1.56 -5.56 19.49
N SER A 229 -1.26 -6.81 19.84
CA SER A 229 -0.72 -7.14 21.15
C SER A 229 0.59 -6.40 21.38
N ILE A 230 0.80 -5.97 22.63
CA ILE A 230 2.06 -5.43 23.16
C ILE A 230 3.28 -6.33 22.81
N GLU A 231 3.03 -7.61 22.54
CA GLU A 231 4.02 -8.61 22.18
C GLU A 231 4.46 -8.57 20.71
N ASP A 232 3.75 -7.85 19.85
CA ASP A 232 4.09 -7.70 18.44
C ASP A 232 5.41 -6.95 18.24
N ALA A 233 6.31 -7.58 17.47
CA ALA A 233 7.61 -7.03 17.14
C ALA A 233 7.52 -5.82 16.20
N GLU A 234 6.50 -5.76 15.34
CA GLU A 234 6.30 -4.67 14.39
C GLU A 234 5.90 -3.38 15.11
N THR A 235 4.94 -3.46 16.03
CA THR A 235 4.54 -2.35 16.91
C THR A 235 5.74 -1.79 17.71
N ARG A 236 6.57 -2.65 18.32
CA ARG A 236 7.78 -2.20 19.02
C ARG A 236 8.80 -1.54 18.10
N ARG A 237 9.02 -2.10 16.90
CA ARG A 237 9.93 -1.52 15.90
C ARG A 237 9.44 -0.15 15.45
N PHE A 238 8.13 0.03 15.28
CA PHE A 238 7.53 1.32 14.94
C PHE A 238 7.85 2.39 16.00
N TYR A 239 7.54 2.14 17.28
CA TYR A 239 7.83 3.12 18.34
C TYR A 239 9.33 3.36 18.53
N ALA A 240 10.18 2.33 18.35
CA ALA A 240 11.63 2.50 18.37
C ALA A 240 12.14 3.37 17.21
N ARG A 241 11.61 3.19 16.00
CA ARG A 241 11.93 4.03 14.83
C ARG A 241 11.48 5.48 15.01
N CYS A 242 10.34 5.72 15.66
CA CYS A 242 9.92 7.07 16.03
C CYS A 242 10.90 7.74 17.02
N ASN A 243 11.54 6.99 17.93
CA ASN A 243 12.60 7.54 18.77
C ASN A 243 13.84 7.97 17.95
N LEU A 244 14.16 7.22 16.89
CA LEU A 244 15.24 7.60 15.98
C LEU A 244 14.89 8.87 15.20
N ALA A 245 13.63 9.03 14.75
CA ALA A 245 13.17 10.26 14.12
C ALA A 245 13.25 11.49 15.06
N LEU A 246 12.95 11.32 16.35
CA LEU A 246 13.18 12.36 17.37
C LEU A 246 14.66 12.73 17.49
N ALA A 247 15.56 11.75 17.40
CA ALA A 247 16.98 12.01 17.38
C ALA A 247 17.39 12.75 16.10
N ASP A 248 16.89 12.35 14.93
CA ASP A 248 17.16 13.02 13.65
C ASP A 248 16.70 14.49 13.67
N GLU A 249 15.50 14.77 14.19
CA GLU A 249 15.00 16.14 14.38
C GLU A 249 15.91 16.94 15.33
N ALA A 250 16.44 16.30 16.38
CA ALA A 250 17.36 16.95 17.32
C ALA A 250 18.72 17.28 16.70
N HIS A 251 19.13 16.53 15.68
CA HIS A 251 20.31 16.84 14.85
C HIS A 251 19.99 17.87 13.74
N GLY A 252 18.77 18.40 13.68
CA GLY A 252 18.36 19.39 12.69
C GLY A 252 18.05 18.81 11.31
N ILE A 253 17.77 17.51 11.21
CA ILE A 253 17.36 16.89 9.94
C ILE A 253 15.92 17.33 9.63
N PRO A 254 15.67 18.00 8.48
CA PRO A 254 14.37 18.62 8.20
C PRO A 254 13.36 17.67 7.54
N LEU A 255 13.80 16.52 7.03
CA LEU A 255 12.96 15.54 6.33
C LEU A 255 13.10 14.18 6.98
N ALA A 256 11.98 13.50 7.19
CA ALA A 256 11.99 12.12 7.66
C ALA A 256 12.64 11.21 6.60
N PRO A 257 13.44 10.21 7.02
CA PRO A 257 13.99 9.23 6.08
C PRO A 257 12.88 8.56 5.26
N ARG A 258 13.06 8.45 3.94
CA ARG A 258 12.07 7.83 3.04
C ARG A 258 11.66 6.43 3.49
N SER A 259 12.61 5.61 3.91
CA SER A 259 12.35 4.25 4.40
C SER A 259 11.45 4.24 5.64
N LEU A 260 11.62 5.22 6.54
CA LEU A 260 10.77 5.37 7.71
C LEU A 260 9.34 5.74 7.31
N VAL A 261 9.17 6.74 6.44
CA VAL A 261 7.86 7.17 5.94
C VAL A 261 7.15 5.99 5.25
N ARG A 262 7.87 5.26 4.37
CA ARG A 262 7.34 4.08 3.68
C ARG A 262 6.86 3.01 4.65
N ALA A 263 7.67 2.68 5.65
CA ALA A 263 7.30 1.69 6.66
C ALA A 263 6.05 2.12 7.42
N THR A 264 6.02 3.33 7.97
CA THR A 264 4.86 3.83 8.73
C THR A 264 3.60 3.89 7.88
N LEU A 265 3.72 4.31 6.62
CA LEU A 265 2.61 4.39 5.69
C LEU A 265 2.07 3.01 5.32
N ALA A 266 2.95 2.04 5.07
CA ALA A 266 2.55 0.66 4.79
C ALA A 266 1.81 0.04 5.98
N LEU A 267 2.29 0.27 7.21
CA LEU A 267 1.62 -0.19 8.43
C LEU A 267 0.23 0.41 8.60
N LEU A 268 0.08 1.73 8.37
CA LEU A 268 -1.22 2.39 8.44
C LEU A 268 -2.17 1.81 7.39
N TRP A 269 -1.74 1.73 6.14
CA TRP A 269 -2.58 1.34 5.01
C TRP A 269 -3.02 -0.11 5.06
N ARG A 270 -2.15 -1.01 5.55
CA ARG A 270 -2.34 -2.47 5.53
C ARG A 270 -3.78 -2.92 5.75
N ASP A 271 -4.34 -2.60 6.91
CA ASP A 271 -5.66 -3.15 7.26
C ASP A 271 -6.80 -2.36 6.59
N TYR A 272 -6.60 -1.08 6.27
CA TYR A 272 -7.54 -0.33 5.44
C TYR A 272 -7.62 -0.87 4.01
N ALA A 273 -6.51 -1.41 3.51
CA ALA A 273 -6.45 -2.08 2.21
C ALA A 273 -7.21 -3.42 2.22
N LEU A 274 -7.14 -4.17 3.32
CA LEU A 274 -7.72 -5.53 3.44
C LEU A 274 -9.20 -5.51 3.83
N PHE A 275 -9.59 -4.63 4.76
CA PHE A 275 -10.90 -4.63 5.40
C PHE A 275 -11.70 -3.34 5.17
N GLY A 276 -11.15 -2.40 4.41
CA GLY A 276 -11.78 -1.10 4.16
C GLY A 276 -11.79 -0.18 5.39
N ALA A 277 -12.48 0.96 5.24
CA ALA A 277 -12.66 1.99 6.26
C ALA A 277 -14.12 2.14 6.65
N ALA A 278 -14.36 2.38 7.94
CA ALA A 278 -15.65 2.77 8.48
C ALA A 278 -15.82 4.30 8.52
N ALA A 279 -17.01 4.81 8.87
CA ALA A 279 -17.29 6.24 8.85
C ALA A 279 -16.39 7.03 9.82
N GLU A 280 -16.07 6.44 10.97
CA GLU A 280 -15.16 6.96 11.99
C GLU A 280 -13.70 7.09 11.51
N ASP A 281 -13.30 6.36 10.46
CA ASP A 281 -11.94 6.37 9.92
C ASP A 281 -11.67 7.52 8.94
N THR A 282 -12.61 8.46 8.79
CA THR A 282 -12.53 9.54 7.79
C THR A 282 -11.20 10.31 7.83
N GLU A 283 -10.67 10.59 9.03
CA GLU A 283 -9.38 11.27 9.15
C GLU A 283 -8.19 10.44 8.64
N HIS A 284 -8.20 9.12 8.87
CA HIS A 284 -7.16 8.23 8.38
C HIS A 284 -7.27 8.03 6.87
N VAL A 285 -8.49 7.96 6.32
CA VAL A 285 -8.70 7.89 4.88
C VAL A 285 -8.23 9.16 4.17
N GLU A 286 -8.55 10.34 4.71
CA GLU A 286 -8.06 11.60 4.15
C GLU A 286 -6.53 11.70 4.19
N LEU A 287 -5.91 11.23 5.28
CA LEU A 287 -4.45 11.14 5.35
C LEU A 287 -3.89 10.17 4.31
N LEU A 288 -4.45 8.96 4.17
CA LEU A 288 -4.00 7.98 3.18
C LEU A 288 -4.16 8.51 1.75
N ARG A 289 -5.22 9.27 1.47
CA ARG A 289 -5.41 9.98 0.20
C ARG A 289 -4.33 11.02 -0.04
N ASP A 290 -3.92 11.76 0.99
CA ASP A 290 -2.79 12.70 0.89
C ASP A 290 -1.49 12.01 0.47
N TYR A 291 -1.34 10.71 0.77
CA TYR A 291 -0.22 9.85 0.35
C TYR A 291 -0.48 9.04 -0.93
N GLY A 292 -1.60 9.26 -1.63
CA GLY A 292 -1.93 8.55 -2.87
C GLY A 292 -2.33 7.09 -2.67
N LEU A 293 -2.94 6.75 -1.53
CA LEU A 293 -3.40 5.40 -1.24
C LEU A 293 -4.93 5.31 -1.26
N THR A 294 -5.43 4.37 -2.04
CA THR A 294 -6.87 4.07 -2.13
C THR A 294 -7.33 3.17 -1.00
N VAL A 295 -8.51 3.47 -0.48
CA VAL A 295 -9.20 2.70 0.56
C VAL A 295 -10.64 2.48 0.11
N ASP A 296 -11.17 1.27 0.27
CA ASP A 296 -12.60 1.04 0.09
C ASP A 296 -13.35 1.44 1.35
N TRP A 297 -14.50 2.05 1.16
CA TRP A 297 -15.41 2.33 2.26
C TRP A 297 -16.31 1.11 2.46
N HIS A 298 -16.35 0.59 3.68
CA HIS A 298 -17.21 -0.53 4.05
C HIS A 298 -18.14 -0.12 5.18
N ILE A 299 -19.41 -0.54 5.10
CA ILE A 299 -20.37 -0.41 6.20
C ILE A 299 -20.12 -1.52 7.25
N ALA A 300 -19.36 -2.56 6.89
CA ALA A 300 -19.11 -3.73 7.73
C ALA A 300 -17.92 -3.52 8.68
N GLY A 301 -18.14 -2.85 9.81
CA GLY A 301 -17.13 -2.70 10.88
C GLY A 301 -17.10 -3.86 11.89
N THR A 302 -17.87 -4.93 11.69
CA THR A 302 -17.95 -6.06 12.64
C THR A 302 -17.91 -7.42 11.94
N GLN A 303 -17.41 -8.44 12.63
CA GLN A 303 -17.35 -9.83 12.16
C GLN A 303 -18.72 -10.42 11.80
N ALA A 304 -19.81 -9.92 12.40
CA ALA A 304 -21.18 -10.33 12.08
C ALA A 304 -21.70 -9.65 10.79
N SER A 305 -21.36 -8.37 10.57
CA SER A 305 -21.65 -7.70 9.29
C SER A 305 -20.80 -8.23 8.14
N GLU A 306 -19.60 -8.72 8.45
CA GLU A 306 -18.67 -9.39 7.55
C GLU A 306 -19.28 -10.70 7.02
N ALA A 307 -19.72 -11.60 7.90
CA ALA A 307 -20.37 -12.85 7.50
C ALA A 307 -21.66 -12.65 6.67
N LEU A 308 -22.41 -11.57 6.92
CA LEU A 308 -23.60 -11.21 6.14
C LEU A 308 -23.24 -10.64 4.77
N TRP A 309 -22.16 -9.86 4.67
CA TRP A 309 -21.66 -9.34 3.40
C TRP A 309 -21.05 -10.46 2.54
N GLU A 310 -20.29 -11.38 3.14
CA GLU A 310 -19.75 -12.57 2.47
C GLU A 310 -20.84 -13.45 1.85
N ALA A 311 -21.91 -13.70 2.61
CA ALA A 311 -23.07 -14.44 2.10
C ALA A 311 -23.72 -13.74 0.88
N GLY A 312 -23.78 -12.41 0.90
CA GLY A 312 -24.30 -11.60 -0.22
C GLY A 312 -23.35 -11.54 -1.42
N ALA A 313 -22.04 -11.43 -1.18
CA ALA A 313 -21.00 -11.35 -2.21
C ALA A 313 -20.87 -12.68 -2.97
N HIS A 314 -20.85 -13.82 -2.28
CA HIS A 314 -20.85 -15.14 -2.92
C HIS A 314 -22.14 -15.42 -3.70
N GLN A 315 -23.30 -14.96 -3.20
CA GLN A 315 -24.56 -15.08 -3.92
C GLN A 315 -24.57 -14.20 -5.19
N ALA A 316 -24.00 -12.99 -5.12
CA ALA A 316 -23.85 -12.09 -6.26
C ALA A 316 -22.84 -12.63 -7.30
N GLU A 317 -21.72 -13.23 -6.87
CA GLU A 317 -20.76 -13.90 -7.75
C GLU A 317 -21.36 -15.13 -8.43
N ALA A 318 -22.08 -15.99 -7.69
CA ALA A 318 -22.72 -17.17 -8.25
C ALA A 318 -23.81 -16.80 -9.26
N TRP A 319 -24.58 -15.74 -9.02
CA TRP A 319 -25.55 -15.21 -9.98
C TRP A 319 -24.87 -14.52 -11.17
N ALA A 320 -23.81 -13.76 -10.96
CA ALA A 320 -23.05 -13.14 -12.04
C ALA A 320 -22.34 -14.18 -12.92
N ALA A 321 -21.82 -15.27 -12.35
CA ALA A 321 -21.20 -16.36 -13.10
C ALA A 321 -22.20 -17.13 -13.97
N HIS A 322 -23.48 -17.18 -13.58
CA HIS A 322 -24.54 -17.84 -14.35
C HIS A 322 -25.21 -16.97 -15.42
N VAL A 323 -25.11 -15.64 -15.33
CA VAL A 323 -25.91 -14.71 -16.16
C VAL A 323 -25.06 -13.63 -16.88
N ALA A 324 -23.88 -13.26 -16.36
CA ALA A 324 -23.11 -12.13 -16.88
C ALA A 324 -22.08 -12.56 -17.94
N MET A 325 -22.09 -11.86 -19.08
CA MET A 325 -21.02 -11.94 -20.07
C MET A 325 -19.69 -11.44 -19.46
N THR A 326 -18.59 -12.14 -19.73
CA THR A 326 -17.24 -11.66 -19.43
C THR A 326 -16.65 -10.92 -20.62
N ARG A 327 -15.69 -10.02 -20.38
CA ARG A 327 -14.88 -9.36 -21.42
C ARG A 327 -13.40 -9.64 -21.18
N GLU A 328 -12.66 -9.80 -22.26
CA GLU A 328 -11.20 -9.92 -22.24
C GLU A 328 -10.55 -8.56 -22.50
N LEU A 329 -9.57 -8.21 -21.68
CA LEU A 329 -8.76 -7.00 -21.74
C LEU A 329 -7.29 -7.40 -21.70
N GLY A 330 -6.79 -7.98 -22.80
CA GLY A 330 -5.49 -8.65 -22.80
C GLY A 330 -5.52 -9.89 -21.91
N VAL A 331 -4.63 -9.95 -20.92
CA VAL A 331 -4.56 -11.07 -19.94
C VAL A 331 -5.65 -11.04 -18.87
N LEU A 332 -6.42 -9.95 -18.77
CA LEU A 332 -7.48 -9.80 -17.78
C LEU A 332 -8.84 -10.23 -18.34
N THR A 333 -9.58 -11.02 -17.56
CA THR A 333 -10.98 -11.35 -17.81
C THR A 333 -11.84 -10.66 -16.76
N VAL A 334 -12.74 -9.78 -17.19
CA VAL A 334 -13.55 -8.94 -16.30
C VAL A 334 -15.05 -9.19 -16.50
N ASN A 335 -15.84 -8.91 -15.48
CA ASN A 335 -17.30 -8.90 -15.58
C ASN A 335 -17.76 -7.72 -16.47
N ALA A 336 -18.65 -7.95 -17.44
CA ALA A 336 -19.08 -6.90 -18.36
C ALA A 336 -19.78 -5.72 -17.66
N ASN A 337 -20.58 -5.97 -16.61
CA ASN A 337 -21.26 -4.89 -15.88
C ASN A 337 -20.24 -4.05 -15.09
N ALA A 338 -19.29 -4.70 -14.41
CA ALA A 338 -18.21 -4.01 -13.71
C ALA A 338 -17.33 -3.20 -14.68
N TYR A 339 -17.13 -3.71 -15.89
CA TYR A 339 -16.42 -2.99 -16.96
C TYR A 339 -17.17 -1.73 -17.41
N GLU A 340 -18.48 -1.80 -17.64
CA GLU A 340 -19.28 -0.62 -18.03
C GLU A 340 -19.35 0.42 -16.89
N ASP A 341 -19.55 -0.01 -15.64
CA ASP A 341 -19.49 0.86 -14.44
C ASP A 341 -18.13 1.57 -14.35
N PHE A 342 -17.05 0.85 -14.64
CA PHE A 342 -15.70 1.39 -14.69
C PHE A 342 -15.55 2.42 -15.81
N LEU A 343 -16.04 2.16 -17.03
CA LEU A 343 -15.96 3.11 -18.14
C LEU A 343 -16.68 4.42 -17.83
N GLN A 344 -17.87 4.35 -17.21
CA GLN A 344 -18.60 5.55 -16.79
C GLN A 344 -17.81 6.36 -15.74
N THR A 345 -17.19 5.68 -14.78
CA THR A 345 -16.33 6.32 -13.77
C THR A 345 -15.08 6.94 -14.42
N ALA A 346 -14.47 6.24 -15.37
CA ALA A 346 -13.26 6.66 -16.05
C ALA A 346 -13.47 7.88 -16.95
N ASP A 347 -14.59 7.92 -17.69
CA ASP A 347 -14.94 9.06 -18.54
C ASP A 347 -15.07 10.36 -17.73
N GLY A 348 -15.84 10.32 -16.64
CA GLY A 348 -15.99 11.46 -15.73
C GLY A 348 -14.66 11.89 -15.10
N ALA A 349 -13.81 10.94 -14.71
CA ALA A 349 -12.51 11.24 -14.11
C ALA A 349 -11.52 11.85 -15.12
N ILE A 350 -11.45 11.36 -16.35
CA ILE A 350 -10.56 11.89 -17.38
C ILE A 350 -10.93 13.33 -17.73
N VAL A 351 -12.22 13.63 -17.89
CA VAL A 351 -12.68 14.99 -18.20
C VAL A 351 -12.21 15.95 -17.11
N ALA A 352 -12.48 15.63 -15.83
CA ALA A 352 -12.03 16.42 -14.70
C ALA A 352 -10.50 16.61 -14.68
N LEU A 353 -9.74 15.52 -14.81
CA LEU A 353 -8.27 15.56 -14.77
C LEU A 353 -7.68 16.40 -15.92
N THR A 354 -8.24 16.28 -17.12
CA THR A 354 -7.76 17.02 -18.30
C THR A 354 -8.06 18.51 -18.18
N ASP A 355 -9.27 18.86 -17.74
CA ASP A 355 -9.67 20.25 -17.56
C ASP A 355 -8.85 20.93 -16.47
N HIS A 356 -8.60 20.23 -15.35
CA HIS A 356 -7.76 20.73 -14.28
C HIS A 356 -6.28 20.84 -14.68
N ALA A 357 -5.74 19.89 -15.46
CA ALA A 357 -4.38 19.96 -15.98
C ALA A 357 -4.16 21.22 -16.83
N ARG A 358 -5.06 21.50 -17.78
CA ARG A 358 -5.01 22.71 -18.61
C ARG A 358 -5.14 24.00 -17.80
N ALA A 359 -5.98 23.99 -16.77
CA ALA A 359 -6.13 25.14 -15.87
C ALA A 359 -4.88 25.39 -15.02
N ALA A 360 -4.13 24.33 -14.68
CA ALA A 360 -2.94 24.42 -13.84
C ALA A 360 -1.74 25.11 -14.52
N ASP A 361 -1.73 25.24 -15.84
CA ASP A 361 -0.73 26.01 -16.59
C ASP A 361 -0.84 27.53 -16.39
N ASN A 362 -1.89 28.00 -15.70
CA ASN A 362 -2.03 29.39 -15.32
C ASN A 362 -1.85 29.58 -13.79
N PRO A 363 -0.64 29.93 -13.31
CA PRO A 363 -0.37 30.08 -11.88
C PRO A 363 -1.24 31.13 -11.18
N GLN A 364 -1.72 32.15 -11.91
CA GLN A 364 -2.59 33.19 -11.36
C GLN A 364 -4.04 32.71 -11.17
N LYS A 365 -4.41 31.57 -11.77
CA LYS A 365 -5.73 30.93 -11.67
C LYS A 365 -5.67 29.57 -10.98
N ALA A 366 -4.52 29.18 -10.42
CA ALA A 366 -4.35 27.88 -9.77
C ALA A 366 -5.15 27.86 -8.47
N ASP A 367 -6.39 27.36 -8.55
CA ASP A 367 -7.30 27.18 -7.42
C ASP A 367 -6.96 25.89 -6.65
N PRO A 368 -6.63 25.98 -5.35
CA PRO A 368 -6.39 24.79 -4.54
C PRO A 368 -7.59 23.85 -4.44
N SER A 369 -8.82 24.37 -4.49
CA SER A 369 -10.04 23.54 -4.47
C SER A 369 -10.16 22.69 -5.74
N ALA A 370 -9.89 23.30 -6.90
CA ALA A 370 -9.82 22.57 -8.18
C ALA A 370 -8.75 21.47 -8.18
N ALA A 371 -7.59 21.73 -7.56
CA ALA A 371 -6.55 20.71 -7.42
C ALA A 371 -6.98 19.55 -6.50
N LEU A 372 -7.73 19.81 -5.41
CA LEU A 372 -8.31 18.74 -4.59
C LEU A 372 -9.33 17.91 -5.38
N GLN A 373 -10.21 18.56 -6.15
CA GLN A 373 -11.18 17.88 -7.00
C GLN A 373 -10.52 16.98 -8.04
N ALA A 374 -9.43 17.43 -8.67
CA ALA A 374 -8.61 16.62 -9.55
C ALA A 374 -8.00 15.40 -8.81
N GLY A 375 -7.50 15.61 -7.59
CA GLY A 375 -7.01 14.54 -6.73
C GLY A 375 -8.09 13.49 -6.41
N ASP A 376 -9.31 13.93 -6.08
CA ASP A 376 -10.43 13.05 -5.77
C ASP A 376 -10.97 12.30 -7.01
N ALA A 377 -10.86 12.91 -8.20
CA ALA A 377 -11.18 12.25 -9.46
C ALA A 377 -10.16 11.14 -9.79
N ALA A 378 -8.87 11.43 -9.65
CA ALA A 378 -7.81 10.44 -9.78
C ALA A 378 -7.95 9.28 -8.77
N TYR A 379 -8.28 9.59 -7.51
CA TYR A 379 -8.55 8.58 -6.48
C TYR A 379 -9.70 7.65 -6.86
N ARG A 380 -10.84 8.21 -7.30
CA ARG A 380 -12.02 7.43 -7.70
C ARG A 380 -11.69 6.49 -8.86
N LEU A 381 -10.95 6.98 -9.84
CA LEU A 381 -10.45 6.17 -10.94
C LEU A 381 -9.48 5.08 -10.48
N GLY A 382 -8.53 5.39 -9.59
CA GLY A 382 -7.58 4.42 -9.03
C GLY A 382 -8.27 3.31 -8.24
N ALA A 383 -9.28 3.66 -7.43
CA ALA A 383 -10.10 2.71 -6.69
C ALA A 383 -10.91 1.81 -7.65
N ALA A 384 -11.57 2.38 -8.66
CA ALA A 384 -12.34 1.63 -9.64
C ALA A 384 -11.44 0.71 -10.49
N ALA A 385 -10.26 1.19 -10.91
CA ALA A 385 -9.27 0.40 -11.63
C ALA A 385 -8.73 -0.75 -10.77
N SER A 386 -8.47 -0.50 -9.48
CA SER A 386 -8.03 -1.52 -8.54
C SER A 386 -9.09 -2.60 -8.34
N ALA A 387 -10.35 -2.20 -8.18
CA ALA A 387 -11.48 -3.12 -8.05
C ALA A 387 -11.69 -3.96 -9.31
N LEU A 388 -11.43 -3.41 -10.50
CA LEU A 388 -11.51 -4.17 -11.76
C LEU A 388 -10.28 -5.05 -12.02
N GLY A 389 -9.16 -4.83 -11.32
CA GLY A 389 -7.90 -5.56 -11.51
C GLY A 389 -6.91 -4.91 -12.49
N LEU A 390 -7.14 -3.66 -12.90
CA LEU A 390 -6.27 -2.89 -13.80
C LEU A 390 -5.09 -2.24 -13.03
N GLY A 391 -4.10 -3.05 -12.65
CA GLY A 391 -3.02 -2.64 -11.74
C GLY A 391 -2.20 -1.43 -12.21
N GLN A 392 -1.81 -1.38 -13.49
CA GLN A 392 -1.05 -0.23 -14.03
C GLN A 392 -1.87 1.08 -14.05
N VAL A 393 -3.17 0.99 -14.36
CA VAL A 393 -4.07 2.15 -14.37
C VAL A 393 -4.24 2.66 -12.95
N ALA A 394 -4.46 1.75 -11.99
CA ALA A 394 -4.56 2.09 -10.58
C ALA A 394 -3.30 2.80 -10.06
N LEU A 395 -2.11 2.24 -10.31
CA LEU A 395 -0.85 2.84 -9.86
C LEU A 395 -0.61 4.25 -10.42
N LEU A 396 -0.89 4.48 -11.70
CA LEU A 396 -0.72 5.80 -12.31
C LEU A 396 -1.76 6.81 -11.81
N ALA A 397 -3.02 6.38 -11.65
CA ALA A 397 -4.08 7.22 -11.11
C ALA A 397 -3.78 7.62 -9.65
N ASP A 398 -3.33 6.68 -8.82
CA ASP A 398 -2.95 6.92 -7.43
C ASP A 398 -1.78 7.91 -7.31
N ALA A 399 -0.75 7.75 -8.14
CA ALA A 399 0.37 8.69 -8.22
C ALA A 399 -0.08 10.09 -8.68
N LEU A 400 -1.00 10.17 -9.64
CA LEU A 400 -1.55 11.43 -10.13
C LEU A 400 -2.41 12.12 -9.05
N GLY A 401 -3.19 11.35 -8.30
CA GLY A 401 -3.98 11.84 -7.16
C GLY A 401 -3.09 12.46 -6.07
N LEU A 402 -2.00 11.77 -5.71
CA LEU A 402 -0.97 12.32 -4.82
C LEU A 402 -0.40 13.64 -5.35
N ALA A 403 -0.03 13.68 -6.63
CA ALA A 403 0.58 14.87 -7.23
C ALA A 403 -0.36 16.09 -7.19
N TRP A 404 -1.65 15.88 -7.46
CA TRP A 404 -2.68 16.92 -7.36
C TRP A 404 -2.93 17.37 -5.92
N ARG A 405 -2.98 16.45 -4.95
CA ARG A 405 -3.10 16.81 -3.53
C ARG A 405 -1.90 17.60 -3.02
N ARG A 406 -0.67 17.23 -3.41
CA ARG A 406 0.53 18.05 -3.11
C ARG A 406 0.40 19.47 -3.65
N ARG A 407 -0.14 19.62 -4.86
CA ARG A 407 -0.38 20.93 -5.48
C ARG A 407 -1.45 21.73 -4.74
N ALA A 408 -2.54 21.10 -4.35
CA ALA A 408 -3.59 21.73 -3.54
C ALA A 408 -3.04 22.25 -2.21
N HIS A 409 -2.33 21.40 -1.47
CA HIS A 409 -1.77 21.74 -0.16
C HIS A 409 -0.71 22.85 -0.24
N ALA A 410 0.09 22.87 -1.30
CA ALA A 410 1.01 23.97 -1.58
C ALA A 410 0.29 25.30 -1.87
N GLY A 411 -0.87 25.25 -2.53
CA GLY A 411 -1.69 26.42 -2.85
C GLY A 411 -2.39 27.06 -1.64
N VAL A 412 -2.86 26.24 -0.68
CA VAL A 412 -3.54 26.70 0.55
C VAL A 412 -2.56 27.22 1.62
N SER A 413 -1.31 26.75 1.59
CA SER A 413 -0.33 27.03 2.63
C SER A 413 -0.15 28.54 2.86
N THR A 414 -0.44 28.99 4.09
CA THR A 414 -0.20 30.37 4.54
C THR A 414 1.30 30.70 4.49
N PRO A 415 1.72 31.98 4.49
CA PRO A 415 3.14 32.35 4.50
C PRO A 415 3.94 31.68 5.65
N ALA A 416 3.31 31.44 6.80
CA ALA A 416 3.90 30.74 7.93
C ALA A 416 4.11 29.23 7.66
N VAL A 417 3.19 28.58 6.93
CA VAL A 417 3.34 27.17 6.52
C VAL A 417 4.36 27.04 5.38
N ARG A 418 4.36 27.97 4.42
CA ARG A 418 5.34 28.01 3.31
C ARG A 418 6.79 28.14 3.78
N ALA A 419 7.03 28.79 4.92
CA ALA A 419 8.36 28.87 5.52
C ALA A 419 8.91 27.49 5.98
N HIS A 420 8.04 26.49 6.13
CA HIS A 420 8.38 25.13 6.54
C HIS A 420 8.30 24.11 5.39
N VAL A 421 7.79 24.49 4.21
CA VAL A 421 7.75 23.62 3.03
C VAL A 421 9.16 23.46 2.46
N VAL A 422 9.71 22.25 2.59
CA VAL A 422 11.08 21.93 2.15
C VAL A 422 11.15 21.62 0.64
N VAL A 423 10.04 21.15 0.06
CA VAL A 423 9.94 20.60 -1.31
C VAL A 423 8.70 21.19 -2.01
N ASP A 424 8.89 21.71 -3.22
CA ASP A 424 7.84 22.34 -4.02
C ASP A 424 6.77 21.31 -4.46
N ALA A 425 5.62 21.80 -4.94
CA ALA A 425 4.62 20.92 -5.55
C ALA A 425 5.05 20.48 -6.97
N PRO A 426 4.54 19.33 -7.47
CA PRO A 426 4.79 18.92 -8.85
C PRO A 426 4.37 19.98 -9.88
N GLY A 427 5.19 20.15 -10.93
CA GLY A 427 4.92 21.06 -12.03
C GLY A 427 3.73 20.62 -12.89
N ALA A 428 3.01 21.59 -13.46
CA ALA A 428 1.87 21.33 -14.34
C ALA A 428 2.20 20.42 -15.55
N PRO A 429 3.37 20.54 -16.22
CA PRO A 429 3.70 19.67 -17.35
C PRO A 429 3.78 18.18 -16.99
N SER A 430 4.24 17.85 -15.78
CA SER A 430 4.29 16.46 -15.30
C SER A 430 2.89 15.90 -15.03
N LEU A 431 1.97 16.75 -14.55
CA LEU A 431 0.56 16.39 -14.33
C LEU A 431 -0.16 16.16 -15.66
N GLU A 432 0.03 17.05 -16.64
CA GLU A 432 -0.56 16.93 -17.97
C GLU A 432 -0.06 15.67 -18.70
N ALA A 433 1.25 15.44 -18.70
CA ALA A 433 1.83 14.24 -19.32
C ALA A 433 1.31 12.94 -18.70
N ALA A 434 1.15 12.90 -17.37
CA ALA A 434 0.59 11.74 -16.68
C ALA A 434 -0.91 11.57 -16.95
N ALA A 435 -1.69 12.66 -16.98
CA ALA A 435 -3.11 12.62 -17.32
C ALA A 435 -3.33 12.15 -18.77
N GLU A 436 -2.50 12.58 -19.72
CA GLU A 436 -2.58 12.13 -21.11
C GLU A 436 -2.19 10.66 -21.27
N ALA A 437 -1.14 10.20 -20.57
CA ALA A 437 -0.77 8.79 -20.54
C ALA A 437 -1.91 7.91 -19.99
N LEU A 438 -2.54 8.35 -18.90
CA LEU A 438 -3.69 7.69 -18.29
C LEU A 438 -4.90 7.68 -19.24
N ARG A 439 -5.20 8.80 -19.91
CA ARG A 439 -6.25 8.89 -20.94
C ARG A 439 -6.00 7.90 -22.08
N ALA A 440 -4.77 7.82 -22.58
CA ALA A 440 -4.42 6.90 -23.65
C ALA A 440 -4.56 5.42 -23.23
N MET A 441 -4.22 5.07 -21.98
CA MET A 441 -4.48 3.74 -21.42
C MET A 441 -5.98 3.43 -21.37
N LEU A 442 -6.79 4.38 -20.90
CA LEU A 442 -8.24 4.20 -20.78
C LEU A 442 -8.94 4.09 -22.13
N HIS A 443 -8.46 4.79 -23.17
CA HIS A 443 -8.95 4.58 -24.53
C HIS A 443 -8.66 3.17 -25.06
N LYS A 444 -7.52 2.56 -24.70
CA LYS A 444 -7.24 1.15 -25.02
C LYS A 444 -8.18 0.21 -24.28
N VAL A 445 -8.38 0.44 -22.99
CA VAL A 445 -9.32 -0.33 -22.18
C VAL A 445 -10.73 -0.25 -22.77
N ALA A 446 -11.22 0.95 -23.10
CA ALA A 446 -12.53 1.18 -23.72
C ALA A 446 -12.70 0.44 -25.06
N ALA A 447 -11.62 0.30 -25.82
CA ALA A 447 -11.58 -0.45 -27.08
C ALA A 447 -11.47 -1.98 -26.89
N GLY A 448 -11.48 -2.49 -25.65
CA GLY A 448 -11.30 -3.91 -25.36
C GLY A 448 -9.86 -4.40 -25.53
N VAL A 449 -8.87 -3.50 -25.55
CA VAL A 449 -7.46 -3.84 -25.75
C VAL A 449 -6.69 -3.70 -24.45
N ALA A 450 -5.68 -4.55 -24.26
CA ALA A 450 -4.75 -4.45 -23.14
C ALA A 450 -4.22 -3.01 -22.98
N PRO A 451 -4.21 -2.46 -21.75
CA PRO A 451 -3.64 -1.14 -21.52
C PRO A 451 -2.15 -1.13 -21.82
N GLN A 452 -1.66 -0.05 -22.42
CA GLN A 452 -0.23 0.16 -22.62
C GLN A 452 0.51 0.31 -21.28
N SER A 453 1.81 0.03 -21.28
CA SER A 453 2.63 0.18 -20.07
C SER A 453 2.67 1.63 -19.58
N ALA A 454 2.42 1.83 -18.29
CA ALA A 454 2.51 3.13 -17.61
C ALA A 454 3.92 3.47 -17.12
N THR A 455 4.90 2.56 -17.25
CA THR A 455 6.19 2.64 -16.55
C THR A 455 6.92 3.97 -16.74
N THR A 456 7.00 4.48 -17.97
CA THR A 456 7.72 5.74 -18.25
C THR A 456 7.01 6.96 -17.65
N ALA A 457 5.68 7.03 -17.80
CA ALA A 457 4.88 8.12 -17.23
C ALA A 457 4.89 8.09 -15.70
N LEU A 458 4.75 6.90 -15.10
CA LEU A 458 4.81 6.69 -13.67
C LEU A 458 6.20 7.05 -13.10
N ALA A 459 7.28 6.68 -13.78
CA ALA A 459 8.64 7.03 -13.36
C ALA A 459 8.89 8.54 -13.41
N ALA A 460 8.46 9.21 -14.48
CA ALA A 460 8.57 10.67 -14.61
C ALA A 460 7.75 11.40 -13.55
N LEU A 461 6.52 10.95 -13.29
CA LEU A 461 5.66 11.53 -12.27
C LEU A 461 6.21 11.26 -10.86
N THR A 462 6.69 10.05 -10.59
CA THR A 462 7.35 9.69 -9.32
C THR A 462 8.53 10.60 -9.06
N HIS A 463 9.37 10.82 -10.07
CA HIS A 463 10.48 11.76 -9.97
C HIS A 463 10.00 13.18 -9.64
N ALA A 464 8.95 13.67 -10.31
CA ALA A 464 8.37 14.99 -10.01
C ALA A 464 7.76 15.09 -8.60
N ILE A 465 7.17 14.01 -8.08
CA ILE A 465 6.61 13.96 -6.72
C ILE A 465 7.73 13.93 -5.67
N GLU A 466 8.79 13.17 -5.90
CA GLU A 466 9.83 12.91 -4.91
C GLU A 466 10.92 13.97 -4.92
N GLN A 467 11.20 14.55 -6.09
CA GLN A 467 12.29 15.49 -6.32
C GLN A 467 11.82 16.87 -6.75
N ALA A 468 10.63 17.32 -6.35
CA ALA A 468 10.23 18.71 -6.58
C ALA A 468 11.16 19.68 -5.81
N ALA A 469 12.34 19.85 -6.39
CA ALA A 469 13.48 20.57 -5.91
C ALA A 469 13.19 22.06 -6.05
N ARG A 470 13.75 22.82 -5.11
CA ARG A 470 13.81 24.28 -5.07
C ARG A 470 14.22 24.84 -6.44
N SER A 471 13.26 25.05 -7.32
CA SER A 471 13.49 25.60 -8.66
C SER A 471 13.43 27.14 -8.65
N GLY A 472 13.36 27.76 -7.46
CA GLY A 472 13.36 29.22 -7.29
C GLY A 472 14.69 29.89 -6.95
N SER A 473 15.75 29.15 -6.58
CA SER A 473 16.99 29.78 -6.04
C SER A 473 18.10 30.05 -7.07
N ARG A 474 17.98 29.61 -8.33
CA ARG A 474 19.03 29.82 -9.35
C ARG A 474 18.76 30.94 -10.36
N ALA A 475 17.62 31.64 -10.27
CA ALA A 475 17.26 32.73 -11.21
C ALA A 475 17.46 34.16 -10.66
N ARG A 476 18.15 34.35 -9.53
CA ARG A 476 18.43 35.68 -8.94
C ARG A 476 19.91 35.96 -8.65
N ALA A 477 20.80 35.34 -9.44
CA ALA A 477 22.19 35.76 -9.53
C ALA A 477 22.54 35.95 -11.01
N GLY A 478 22.14 37.10 -11.54
CA GLY A 478 22.42 37.59 -12.88
C GLY A 478 22.28 39.10 -12.86
#